data_AF-A0AAV6P7G9-F1
#
_entry.id   AF-A0AAV6P7G9-F1
#
_cell.length_a   1.000
_cell.length_b   1.000
_cell.length_c   1.000
_cell.angle_alpha   90.00
_cell.angle_beta   90.00
_cell.angle_gamma   90.00
#
_symmetry.space_group_name_H-M   'P 1'
#
loop_
_entity.id
_entity.type
_entity.pdbx_description
1 polymer ?
#
loop_
_entity_poly.entity_id
_entity_poly.type
_entity_poly.pdbx_seq_one_letter_code
_entity_poly.pdbx_strand_id
1 'polypeptide(L)'
;MARHEGSSRAISMSTVAVAIALLLLLGFEHGDAATFVVGDSNGWNLGVEGWPNGKVFRAGDILRFNYNPIVHNVVTVDESG
;
A
#
# COMPACT_ATOMS: atom_id res chain seq x y z
N MET A 1 60.74 -15.19 8.90
CA MET A 1 59.66 -15.70 8.02
C MET A 1 58.38 -15.77 8.85
N ALA A 2 57.56 -14.72 8.87
CA ALA A 2 56.31 -14.70 9.66
C ALA A 2 55.18 -15.33 8.81
N ARG A 3 54.59 -16.41 9.31
CA ARG A 3 53.45 -17.07 8.67
C ARG A 3 52.18 -16.27 8.96
N HIS A 4 51.55 -15.79 7.91
CA HIS A 4 50.28 -15.07 7.97
C HIS A 4 49.15 -16.10 7.96
N GLU A 5 48.59 -16.42 9.12
CA GLU A 5 47.41 -17.28 9.23
C GLU A 5 46.16 -16.43 8.97
N GLY A 6 45.65 -16.50 7.74
CA GLY A 6 44.34 -15.95 7.39
C GLY A 6 43.25 -16.81 8.04
N SER A 7 42.70 -16.34 9.16
CA SER A 7 41.52 -16.93 9.80
C SER A 7 40.30 -16.73 8.89
N SER A 8 40.02 -17.73 8.06
CA SER A 8 38.81 -17.76 7.24
C SER A 8 37.64 -18.12 8.16
N ARG A 9 36.90 -17.11 8.61
CA ARG A 9 35.71 -17.30 9.47
C ARG A 9 34.62 -17.93 8.62
N ALA A 10 34.50 -19.26 8.71
CA ALA A 10 33.39 -19.99 8.10
C ALA A 10 32.08 -19.44 8.68
N ILE A 11 31.26 -18.83 7.83
CA ILE A 11 29.91 -18.39 8.21
C ILE A 11 29.09 -19.65 8.44
N SER A 12 28.57 -19.83 9.65
CA SER A 12 27.73 -20.98 9.97
C SER A 12 26.41 -20.91 9.20
N MET A 13 25.85 -22.06 8.82
CA MET A 13 24.56 -22.14 8.12
C MET A 13 23.43 -21.52 8.94
N SER A 14 23.53 -21.56 10.28
CA SER A 14 22.58 -20.89 11.18
C SER A 14 22.62 -19.37 11.03
N THR A 15 23.81 -18.77 10.88
CA THR A 15 23.93 -17.31 10.65
C THR A 15 23.33 -16.91 9.30
N VAL A 16 23.45 -17.75 8.26
CA VAL A 16 22.82 -17.49 6.96
C VAL A 16 21.30 -17.60 7.04
N ALA A 17 20.76 -18.62 7.72
CA ALA A 17 19.32 -18.80 7.88
C ALA A 17 18.67 -17.65 8.65
N VAL A 18 19.32 -17.17 9.73
CA VAL A 18 18.84 -16.00 10.49
C VAL A 18 18.89 -14.73 9.64
N ALA A 19 19.95 -14.53 8.86
CA ALA A 19 20.05 -13.37 7.96
C ALA A 19 18.95 -13.38 6.90
N ILE A 20 18.65 -14.55 6.30
CA ILE A 20 17.55 -14.70 5.34
C ILE A 20 16.19 -14.45 6.01
N ALA A 21 15.95 -15.01 7.20
CA ALA A 21 14.71 -14.78 7.94
C ALA A 21 14.51 -13.28 8.27
N LEU A 22 15.57 -12.58 8.67
CA LEU A 22 15.53 -11.13 8.91
C LEU A 22 15.29 -10.34 7.61
N LEU A 23 15.94 -10.71 6.49
CA LEU A 23 15.70 -10.10 5.17
C LEU A 23 14.24 -10.28 4.72
N LEU A 24 13.65 -11.45 4.95
CA LEU A 24 12.24 -11.71 4.64
C LEU A 24 11.29 -10.85 5.49
N LEU A 25 11.57 -10.70 6.79
CA LEU A 25 10.78 -9.82 7.67
C LEU A 25 10.88 -8.35 7.27
N LEU A 26 12.05 -7.91 6.80
CA LEU A 26 12.26 -6.54 6.31
C LEU A 26 11.66 -6.29 4.92
N GLY A 27 11.38 -7.35 4.15
CA GLY A 27 10.78 -7.27 2.81
C GLY A 27 9.26 -7.21 2.78
N PHE A 28 8.59 -7.37 3.93
CA PHE A 28 7.15 -7.16 4.04
C PHE A 28 6.85 -5.66 4.15
N GLU A 29 6.81 -4.98 3.00
CA GLU A 29 6.14 -3.70 2.91
C GLU A 29 4.65 -3.91 3.21
N HIS A 30 4.22 -3.43 4.38
CA HIS A 30 2.80 -3.29 4.67
C HIS A 30 2.34 -2.13 3.79
N GLY A 31 1.69 -2.44 2.67
CA GLY A 31 1.07 -1.41 1.84
C GLY A 31 -0.05 -0.77 2.64
N ASP A 32 0.19 0.42 3.20
CA ASP A 32 -0.86 1.19 3.84
C ASP A 32 -1.95 1.50 2.80
N ALA A 33 -3.20 1.17 3.15
CA ALA A 33 -4.35 1.50 2.34
C ALA A 33 -4.49 3.01 2.19
N ALA A 34 -4.55 3.49 0.95
CA ALA A 34 -4.75 4.91 0.69
C ALA A 34 -6.22 5.29 0.92
N THR A 35 -6.46 6.51 1.41
CA THR A 35 -7.81 7.09 1.44
C THR A 35 -7.91 8.20 0.40
N PHE A 36 -8.88 8.07 -0.51
CA PHE A 36 -9.17 9.05 -1.55
C PHE A 36 -10.47 9.79 -1.23
N VAL A 37 -10.43 11.12 -1.17
CA VAL A 37 -11.63 11.94 -1.01
C VAL A 37 -12.29 12.14 -2.37
N VAL A 38 -13.49 11.57 -2.55
CA VAL A 38 -14.23 11.65 -3.82
C VAL A 38 -14.60 13.11 -4.11
N GLY A 39 -14.26 13.59 -5.31
CA GLY A 39 -14.48 14.96 -5.75
C GLY A 39 -13.48 15.99 -5.20
N ASP A 40 -12.43 15.54 -4.49
CA ASP A 40 -11.40 16.41 -3.88
C ASP A 40 -12.04 17.54 -3.05
N SER A 41 -11.80 18.81 -3.39
CA SER A 41 -12.40 19.96 -2.70
C SER A 41 -13.91 20.13 -2.94
N ASN A 42 -14.44 19.56 -4.02
CA ASN A 42 -15.85 19.67 -4.38
C ASN A 42 -16.74 18.70 -3.60
N GLY A 43 -16.15 17.65 -3.01
CA GLY A 43 -16.88 16.59 -2.31
C GLY A 43 -17.76 15.74 -3.25
N TRP A 44 -18.61 14.92 -2.66
CA TRP A 44 -19.55 14.09 -3.39
C TRP A 44 -20.78 14.92 -3.81
N ASN A 45 -20.82 15.30 -5.08
CA ASN A 45 -21.81 16.17 -5.70
C ASN A 45 -21.90 15.90 -7.22
N LEU A 46 -22.83 16.55 -7.92
CA LEU A 46 -22.91 16.51 -9.39
C LEU A 46 -21.66 17.11 -10.04
N GLY A 47 -21.25 16.59 -11.20
CA GLY A 47 -20.13 17.13 -11.98
C GLY A 47 -18.75 16.61 -11.59
N VAL A 48 -18.66 15.54 -10.80
CA VAL A 48 -17.39 14.91 -10.37
C VAL A 48 -17.07 13.61 -11.11
N GLU A 49 -17.80 13.29 -12.19
CA GLU A 49 -17.61 12.07 -12.99
C GLU A 49 -16.17 11.90 -13.53
N GLY A 50 -15.46 12.99 -13.75
CA GLY A 50 -14.06 12.98 -14.19
C GLY A 50 -13.05 12.79 -13.06
N TRP A 51 -13.45 12.83 -11.78
CA TRP A 51 -12.55 12.75 -10.62
C TRP A 51 -11.66 11.50 -10.59
N PRO A 52 -12.13 10.29 -10.99
CA PRO A 52 -11.27 9.10 -11.02
C PRO A 52 -10.10 9.18 -12.00
N ASN A 53 -10.15 10.07 -12.99
CA ASN A 53 -9.16 10.12 -14.07
C ASN A 53 -7.75 10.39 -13.54
N GLY A 54 -6.80 9.54 -13.96
CA GLY A 54 -5.39 9.63 -13.55
C GLY A 54 -5.11 9.13 -12.14
N LYS A 55 -6.10 8.62 -11.40
CA LYS A 55 -5.90 7.97 -10.10
C LYS A 55 -5.69 6.46 -10.27
N VAL A 56 -4.87 5.88 -9.40
CA VAL A 56 -4.64 4.43 -9.35
C VAL A 56 -5.18 3.92 -8.02
N PHE A 57 -6.24 3.12 -8.09
CA PHE A 57 -6.83 2.47 -6.93
C PHE A 57 -6.28 1.06 -6.77
N ARG A 58 -6.00 0.67 -5.54
CA ARG A 58 -5.58 -0.68 -5.17
C ARG A 58 -6.61 -1.32 -4.25
N ALA A 59 -6.66 -2.64 -4.24
CA ALA A 59 -7.48 -3.36 -3.27
C ALA A 59 -7.04 -2.98 -1.85
N GLY A 60 -8.01 -2.64 -1.01
CA GLY A 60 -7.78 -2.14 0.35
C GLY A 60 -7.90 -0.63 0.49
N ASP A 61 -7.78 0.14 -0.59
CA ASP A 61 -7.97 1.60 -0.54
C ASP A 61 -9.42 1.97 -0.16
N ILE A 62 -9.57 3.15 0.44
CA ILE A 62 -10.84 3.69 0.92
C ILE A 62 -11.27 4.87 0.05
N LEU A 63 -12.52 4.85 -0.43
CA LEU A 63 -13.17 6.02 -1.01
C LEU A 63 -13.98 6.74 0.07
N ARG A 64 -13.60 7.98 0.39
CA ARG A 64 -14.31 8.82 1.34
C ARG A 64 -15.26 9.76 0.61
N PHE A 65 -16.56 9.56 0.82
CA PHE A 65 -17.63 10.41 0.29
C PHE A 65 -18.05 11.43 1.33
N ASN A 66 -17.73 12.71 1.09
CA ASN A 66 -18.18 13.82 1.93
C ASN A 66 -19.37 14.51 1.23
N TYR A 67 -20.56 14.48 1.84
CA TYR A 67 -21.77 15.09 1.28
C TYR A 67 -22.77 15.47 2.38
N ASN A 68 -23.76 16.30 2.02
CA ASN A 68 -24.92 16.54 2.88
C ASN A 68 -25.92 15.36 2.73
N PRO A 69 -26.18 14.59 3.80
CA PRO A 69 -27.01 13.38 3.72
C PRO A 69 -28.50 13.65 3.51
N ILE A 70 -28.97 14.89 3.60
CA ILE A 70 -30.36 15.26 3.29
C ILE A 70 -30.60 15.25 1.76
N VAL A 71 -29.56 15.49 0.96
CA VAL A 71 -29.67 15.69 -0.50
C VAL A 71 -28.96 14.62 -1.33
N HIS A 72 -27.98 13.93 -0.75
CA HIS A 72 -27.21 12.90 -1.44
C HIS A 72 -27.07 11.64 -0.59
N ASN A 73 -26.80 10.52 -1.24
CA ASN A 73 -26.44 9.25 -0.64
C ASN A 73 -25.30 8.59 -1.44
N VAL A 74 -24.88 7.41 -1.01
CA VAL A 74 -23.96 6.55 -1.76
C VAL A 74 -24.64 5.20 -1.93
N VAL A 75 -24.77 4.77 -3.18
CA VAL A 75 -25.35 3.47 -3.53
C VAL A 75 -24.33 2.74 -4.40
N THR A 76 -24.00 1.52 -4.01
CA THR A 76 -23.15 0.64 -4.80
C THR A 76 -24.03 -0.08 -5.83
N VAL A 77 -23.57 -0.07 -7.08
CA VAL A 77 -24.26 -0.64 -8.23
C VAL A 77 -23.32 -1.57 -8.99
N ASP A 78 -23.87 -2.38 -9.90
CA ASP A 78 -23.08 -3.13 -10.87
C ASP A 78 -22.81 -2.29 -12.13
N GLU A 79 -22.26 -2.91 -13.18
CA GLU A 79 -21.95 -2.24 -14.44
C GLU A 79 -23.20 -1.68 -15.17
N SER A 80 -24.37 -2.28 -14.96
CA SER A 80 -25.62 -1.87 -15.60
C SER A 80 -26.34 -0.75 -14.83
N GLY A 81 -25.99 -0.54 -13.56
CA GLY A 81 -26.64 0.42 -12.65
C GLY A 81 -27.73 -0.22 -11.79
#